data_AF-A0A2T6NP91-F1
#
_entry.id   AF-A0A2T6NP91-F1
#
_cell.length_a   1.000
_cell.length_b   1.000
_cell.length_c   1.000
_cell.angle_alpha   90.00
_cell.angle_beta   90.00
_cell.angle_gamma   90.00
#
_symmetry.space_group_name_H-M   'P 1'
#
loop_
_entity.id
_entity.type
_entity.pdbx_description
1 polymer ?
#
loop_
_entity_poly.entity_id
_entity_poly.type
_entity_poly.pdbx_seq_one_letter_code
_entity_poly.pdbx_strand_id
1 'polypeptide(L)'
;MNQTKIESMIEVFFNYLSGFILAYLVYAIIVIPTPWLKDSAFWVTTLFTVVSVIRSYLWRRFFNAGLHKVVHRLVTSWASI
;
A
#
# COMPACT_ATOMS: atom_id res chain seq x y z
N MET A 1 -17.73 -12.51 9.30
CA MET A 1 -17.40 -11.13 8.92
C MET A 1 -17.90 -10.16 9.99
N ASN A 2 -17.30 -10.19 11.18
CA ASN A 2 -17.47 -9.11 12.17
C ASN A 2 -16.11 -8.45 12.35
N GLN A 3 -15.67 -7.76 11.30
CA GLN A 3 -14.55 -6.83 11.41
C GLN A 3 -15.07 -5.57 12.09
N THR A 4 -14.37 -5.11 13.11
CA THR A 4 -14.74 -3.88 13.80
C THR A 4 -14.51 -2.66 12.91
N LYS A 5 -15.25 -1.57 13.13
CA LYS A 5 -15.04 -0.31 12.38
C LYS A 5 -13.59 0.18 12.47
N ILE A 6 -12.95 -0.02 13.62
CA ILE A 6 -11.55 0.37 13.87
C ILE A 6 -10.58 -0.47 13.03
N GLU A 7 -10.77 -1.79 12.96
CA GLU A 7 -9.95 -2.67 12.11
C GLU A 7 -10.04 -2.26 10.64
N SER A 8 -11.24 -1.97 10.14
CA SER A 8 -11.43 -1.51 8.76
C SER A 8 -10.73 -0.18 8.48
N MET A 9 -10.81 0.77 9.42
CA MET A 9 -10.09 2.05 9.30
C MET A 9 -8.57 1.86 9.25
N ILE A 10 -8.03 0.99 10.11
CA ILE A 10 -6.60 0.68 10.15
C ILE A 10 -6.15 0.03 8.83
N GLU A 11 -6.93 -0.92 8.30
CA GLU A 11 -6.62 -1.58 7.03
C GLU A 11 -6.61 -0.60 5.85
N VAL A 12 -7.60 0.29 5.78
CA VAL A 12 -7.64 1.35 4.77
C VAL A 12 -6.45 2.29 4.92
N PHE A 13 -6.12 2.72 6.14
CA PHE A 13 -4.99 3.59 6.41
C PHE A 13 -3.67 2.97 5.92
N PHE A 14 -3.38 1.72 6.30
CA PHE A 14 -2.16 1.05 5.85
C PHE A 14 -2.15 0.79 4.34
N ASN A 15 -3.31 0.58 3.71
CA ASN A 15 -3.41 0.47 2.26
C ASN A 15 -3.03 1.77 1.55
N TYR A 16 -3.51 2.93 2.03
CA TYR A 16 -3.13 4.22 1.45
C TYR A 16 -1.68 4.59 1.78
N LEU A 17 -1.23 4.38 3.02
CA LEU A 17 0.12 4.68 3.47
C LEU A 17 1.18 3.90 2.68
N SER A 18 0.98 2.59 2.50
CA SER A 18 1.89 1.77 1.69
C SER A 18 1.92 2.20 0.22
N GLY A 19 0.77 2.62 -0.32
CA GLY A 19 0.67 3.17 -1.68
C GLY A 19 1.46 4.45 -1.84
N PHE A 20 1.32 5.37 -0.88
CA PHE A 20 2.03 6.64 -0.87
C PHE A 20 3.55 6.44 -0.75
N ILE A 21 4.01 5.64 0.21
CA ILE A 21 5.44 5.37 0.41
C ILE A 21 6.05 4.76 -0.85
N LEU A 22 5.40 3.74 -1.42
CA LEU A 22 5.91 3.09 -2.64
C LEU A 22 5.93 4.07 -3.82
N ALA A 23 4.89 4.89 -3.98
CA ALA A 23 4.84 5.88 -5.05
C ALA A 23 5.96 6.94 -4.90
N TYR A 24 6.18 7.44 -3.69
CA TYR A 24 7.25 8.39 -3.40
C TYR A 24 8.64 7.79 -3.68
N LEU A 25 8.89 6.55 -3.26
CA LEU A 25 10.16 5.87 -3.50
C LEU A 25 10.39 5.63 -5.00
N VAL A 26 9.37 5.17 -5.74
CA VAL A 26 9.45 5.00 -7.19
C VAL A 26 9.74 6.34 -7.87
N TYR A 27 9.09 7.42 -7.45
CA TYR A 27 9.36 8.74 -7.99
C TYR A 27 10.80 9.17 -7.74
N ALA A 28 11.25 9.11 -6.48
CA ALA A 28 12.56 9.60 -6.05
C ALA A 28 13.71 8.78 -6.64
N ILE A 29 13.56 7.46 -6.74
CA ILE A 29 14.65 6.54 -7.13
C ILE A 29 14.64 6.23 -8.62
N ILE A 30 13.48 6.26 -9.29
CA ILE A 30 13.36 5.87 -10.70
C ILE A 30 13.08 7.09 -11.58
N VAL A 31 12.07 7.90 -11.23
CA VAL A 31 11.63 9.00 -12.11
C VAL A 31 12.63 10.16 -12.11
N ILE A 32 12.99 10.69 -10.94
CA ILE A 32 13.92 11.84 -10.82
C ILE A 32 15.27 11.61 -11.52
N PRO A 33 15.99 10.49 -11.28
CA PRO A 33 17.31 10.30 -11.89
C PRO A 33 17.26 9.91 -13.36
N THR A 34 16.08 9.68 -13.95
CA THR A 34 15.92 9.23 -15.34
C THR A 34 15.39 10.36 -16.21
N PRO A 35 16.26 11.10 -16.95
CA PRO A 35 15.87 12.35 -17.61
C PRO A 35 14.76 12.20 -18.66
N TRP A 36 14.80 11.13 -19.47
CA TRP A 36 13.77 10.89 -20.49
C TRP A 36 12.42 10.49 -19.89
N LEU A 37 12.43 9.91 -18.69
CA LEU A 37 11.23 9.44 -18.02
C LEU A 37 10.51 10.59 -17.34
N LYS A 38 11.21 11.44 -16.58
CA LYS A 38 10.61 12.60 -15.91
C LYS A 38 9.87 13.56 -16.87
N ASP A 39 10.34 13.65 -18.11
CA ASP A 39 9.78 14.56 -19.12
C ASP A 39 8.62 13.91 -19.90
N SER A 40 8.38 12.61 -19.71
CA SER A 40 7.31 11.87 -20.38
C SER A 40 6.18 11.49 -19.44
N ALA A 41 5.13 12.31 -19.44
CA ALA A 41 3.91 12.05 -18.66
C ALA A 41 3.29 10.67 -18.96
N PHE A 42 3.36 10.20 -20.21
CA PHE A 42 2.86 8.88 -20.62
C PHE A 42 3.62 7.75 -19.92
N TRP A 43 4.96 7.79 -19.94
CA TRP A 43 5.79 6.74 -19.33
C TRP A 43 5.73 6.78 -17.81
N VAL A 44 5.68 7.97 -17.19
CA VAL A 44 5.47 8.11 -15.75
C VAL A 44 4.12 7.53 -15.33
N THR A 45 3.05 7.85 -16.04
CA THR A 45 1.71 7.33 -15.75
C THR A 45 1.65 5.81 -15.92
N THR A 46 2.27 5.29 -16.97
CA THR A 46 2.38 3.84 -17.22
C THR A 46 3.12 3.14 -16.08
N LEU A 47 4.27 3.68 -15.65
CA LEU A 47 5.04 3.15 -14.53
C LEU A 47 4.21 3.08 -13.25
N PHE A 48 3.56 4.18 -12.87
CA PHE A 48 2.73 4.21 -11.65
C PHE A 48 1.51 3.30 -11.74
N THR A 49 0.96 3.09 -12.93
CA THR A 49 -0.13 2.15 -13.15
C THR A 49 0.33 0.71 -12.92
N VAL A 50 1.46 0.31 -13.52
CA VAL A 50 2.05 -1.03 -13.32
C VAL A 50 2.38 -1.26 -11.85
N VAL A 51 3.05 -0.30 -11.20
CA VAL A 51 3.37 -0.36 -9.77
C VAL A 51 2.10 -0.49 -8.93
N SER A 52 1.04 0.26 -9.25
CA SER A 52 -0.23 0.20 -8.52
C SER A 52 -0.93 -1.16 -8.66
N VAL A 53 -0.88 -1.76 -9.85
CA VAL A 53 -1.44 -3.10 -10.10
C VAL A 53 -0.67 -4.17 -9.31
N ILE A 54 0.67 -4.17 -9.42
CA ILE A 54 1.53 -5.12 -8.70
C ILE A 54 1.32 -5.00 -7.19
N ARG A 55 1.35 -3.78 -6.66
CA ARG A 55 1.12 -3.53 -5.22
C ARG A 55 -0.24 -4.02 -4.79
N SER A 56 -1.29 -3.75 -5.57
CA SER A 56 -2.64 -4.20 -5.22
C SER A 56 -2.74 -5.73 -5.17
N TYR A 57 -2.04 -6.44 -6.05
CA TYR A 57 -1.91 -7.90 -5.99
C TYR A 57 -1.15 -8.37 -4.75
N LEU A 58 -0.01 -7.75 -4.45
CA LEU A 58 0.79 -8.07 -3.26
C LEU A 58 0.01 -7.79 -1.98
N TRP A 59 -0.72 -6.68 -1.89
CA TRP A 59 -1.55 -6.33 -0.74
C TRP A 59 -2.60 -7.40 -0.47
N ARG A 60 -3.31 -7.86 -1.52
CA ARG A 60 -4.25 -9.00 -1.43
C ARG A 60 -3.55 -10.26 -0.92
N ARG A 61 -2.34 -10.54 -1.38
CA ARG A 61 -1.56 -11.71 -0.94
C ARG A 61 -1.13 -11.60 0.52
N PHE A 62 -0.65 -10.44 0.98
CA PHE A 62 -0.27 -10.20 2.37
C PHE A 62 -1.46 -10.25 3.32
N PHE A 63 -2.60 -9.70 2.91
CA PHE A 63 -3.86 -9.81 3.67
C PHE A 63 -4.28 -11.27 3.83
N ASN A 64 -4.27 -12.02 2.73
CA ASN A 64 -4.64 -13.44 2.74
C ASN A 64 -3.61 -14.31 3.49
N ALA A 65 -2.34 -13.90 3.54
CA ALA A 65 -1.27 -14.64 4.22
C ALA A 65 -1.25 -14.44 5.75
N GLY A 66 -2.01 -13.49 6.30
CA GLY A 66 -2.16 -13.37 7.75
C GLY A 66 -2.14 -11.96 8.33
N LEU A 67 -2.10 -10.90 7.52
CA LEU A 67 -2.18 -9.53 8.05
C LEU A 67 -3.46 -9.32 8.87
N HIS A 68 -4.56 -9.96 8.47
CA HIS A 68 -5.81 -9.95 9.23
C HIS A 68 -5.65 -10.53 10.64
N LYS A 69 -4.85 -11.59 10.81
CA LYS A 69 -4.56 -12.18 12.13
C LYS A 69 -3.71 -11.26 12.99
N VAL A 70 -2.78 -10.53 12.39
CA VAL A 70 -1.91 -9.57 13.10
C VAL A 70 -2.71 -8.34 13.54
N VAL A 71 -3.52 -7.77 12.64
CA VAL A 71 -4.38 -6.62 12.95
C VAL A 71 -5.39 -7.00 14.04
N HIS A 72 -6.05 -8.16 13.92
CA HIS A 72 -6.98 -8.64 14.94
C HIS A 72 -6.29 -8.81 16.30
N ARG A 73 -5.08 -9.40 16.33
CA ARG A 73 -4.30 -9.59 17.57
C ARG A 73 -3.94 -8.27 18.22
N LEU A 74 -3.50 -7.29 17.43
CA LEU A 74 -3.18 -5.95 17.93
C LEU A 74 -4.43 -5.27 18.50
N VAL A 75 -5.55 -5.25 17.77
CA VAL A 75 -6.77 -4.59 18.26
C VAL A 75 -7.31 -5.25 19.53
N THR A 76 -7.32 -6.59 19.63
CA THR A 76 -7.73 -7.26 20.88
C THR A 76 -6.80 -6.98 22.05
N SER A 77 -5.50 -6.78 21.81
CA SER A 77 -4.54 -6.44 22.87
C SER A 77 -4.72 -5.02 23.41
N TRP A 78 -5.24 -4.11 22.60
CA TRP A 78 -5.54 -2.73 23.01
C TRP A 78 -6.91 -2.62 23.70
N ALA A 79 -7.86 -3.49 23.37
CA ALA A 79 -9.18 -3.52 24.02
C ALA A 79 -9.18 -4.16 25.43
N SER A 80 -8.06 -4.78 25.84
CA SER A 80 -7.87 -5.42 27.15
C SER A 80 -7.07 -4.58 28.15
N ILE A 81 -6.78 -3.32 27.83
CA ILE A 81 -6.19 -2.30 28.72
C ILE A 81 -7.26 -1.24 28.98
#